data_AF-A0A3Q2PVQ2-F1
#
_entry.id   AF-A0A3Q2PVQ2-F1
#
_cell.length_a   1.000
_cell.length_b   1.000
_cell.length_c   1.000
_cell.angle_alpha   90.00
_cell.angle_beta   90.00
_cell.angle_gamma   90.00
#
_symmetry.space_group_name_H-M   'P 1'
#
loop_
_entity.id
_entity.type
_entity.pdbx_description
1 polymer ?
#
loop_
_entity_poly.entity_id
_entity_poly.type
_entity_poly.pdbx_seq_one_letter_code
_entity_poly.pdbx_strand_id
1 'polypeptide(L)'
;IPFPPRIGLAAAQALGRRGAHVVVSSRRQANVDKAVALLQSQSIRVTGTTCNVGKGEDREKLVQLTVDQCGGIDILVSNAAVNPFFGNIMDSTEDVWDKLWENEDIVDEFKKQLSIKRIGEPEEIGGTIAFLCSDEASYITGETITVTGGMGCRL
;
A
#
# COMPACT_ATOMS: atom_id res chain seq x y z
N ILE A 1 0.64 18.10 -7.79
CA ILE A 1 -0.35 16.99 -7.75
C ILE A 1 -0.51 16.60 -6.30
N PRO A 2 -1.69 16.74 -5.65
CA PRO A 2 -1.76 16.52 -4.22
C PRO A 2 -1.74 15.01 -3.93
N PHE A 3 -0.57 14.53 -3.49
CA PHE A 3 -0.27 13.21 -2.92
C PHE A 3 -0.32 12.00 -3.91
N PRO A 4 0.81 11.31 -4.17
CA PRO A 4 0.79 10.04 -4.90
C PRO A 4 0.09 8.95 -4.08
N PRO A 5 -0.77 8.09 -4.67
CA PRO A 5 -1.51 7.09 -3.91
C PRO A 5 -0.59 6.18 -3.07
N ARG A 6 -0.93 5.92 -1.80
CA ARG A 6 -0.11 5.01 -0.96
C ARG A 6 -0.22 3.58 -1.49
N ILE A 7 0.84 2.78 -1.38
CA ILE A 7 0.88 1.37 -1.83
C ILE A 7 -0.33 0.57 -1.32
N GLY A 8 -0.71 0.75 -0.05
CA GLY A 8 -1.89 0.07 0.52
C GLY A 8 -3.22 0.43 -0.15
N LEU A 9 -3.38 1.68 -0.60
CA LEU A 9 -4.57 2.11 -1.35
C LEU A 9 -4.57 1.52 -2.77
N ALA A 10 -3.42 1.52 -3.44
CA ALA A 10 -3.27 0.92 -4.76
C ALA A 10 -3.54 -0.60 -4.74
N ALA A 11 -3.08 -1.29 -3.69
CA ALA A 11 -3.38 -2.69 -3.46
C ALA A 11 -4.89 -2.93 -3.28
N ALA A 12 -5.55 -2.11 -2.44
CA ALA A 12 -7.00 -2.20 -2.23
C ALA A 12 -7.79 -1.95 -3.54
N GLN A 13 -7.35 -0.99 -4.37
CA GLN A 13 -7.93 -0.76 -5.68
C GLN A 13 -7.74 -1.95 -6.62
N ALA A 14 -6.53 -2.50 -6.70
CA ALA A 14 -6.21 -3.62 -7.58
C ALA A 14 -7.00 -4.88 -7.20
N LEU A 15 -7.08 -5.21 -5.91
CA LEU A 15 -7.88 -6.33 -5.40
C LEU A 15 -9.38 -6.10 -5.59
N GLY A 16 -9.86 -4.90 -5.26
CA GLY A 16 -11.26 -4.53 -5.38
C GLY A 16 -11.79 -4.58 -6.82
N ARG A 17 -10.98 -4.14 -7.80
CA ARG A 17 -11.30 -4.23 -9.24
C ARG A 17 -11.41 -5.67 -9.74
N ARG A 18 -10.78 -6.63 -9.05
CA ARG A 18 -10.88 -8.07 -9.31
C ARG A 18 -12.04 -8.73 -8.56
N GLY A 19 -12.88 -7.94 -7.89
CA GLY A 19 -14.10 -8.41 -7.22
C GLY A 19 -13.95 -8.70 -5.72
N ALA A 20 -12.75 -8.53 -5.14
CA ALA A 20 -12.54 -8.70 -3.71
C ALA A 20 -13.37 -7.69 -2.89
N HIS A 21 -13.91 -8.13 -1.76
CA HIS A 21 -14.38 -7.20 -0.72
C HIS A 21 -13.16 -6.80 0.11
N VAL A 22 -12.78 -5.53 0.04
CA VAL A 22 -11.59 -5.04 0.72
C VAL A 22 -11.95 -4.38 2.06
N VAL A 23 -11.25 -4.75 3.12
CA VAL A 23 -11.31 -4.04 4.40
C VAL A 23 -10.05 -3.20 4.55
N VAL A 24 -10.20 -1.88 4.61
CA VAL A 24 -9.08 -0.94 4.73
C VAL A 24 -9.01 -0.37 6.14
N SER A 25 -7.79 -0.16 6.63
CA SER A 25 -7.59 0.40 7.96
C SER A 25 -6.49 1.47 8.00
N SER A 26 -6.63 2.39 8.94
CA SER A 26 -5.64 3.43 9.23
C SER A 26 -5.75 3.88 10.68
N ARG A 27 -4.71 4.52 11.22
CA ARG A 27 -4.72 5.09 12.57
C ARG A 27 -5.63 6.31 12.71
N ARG A 28 -5.96 6.98 11.60
CA ARG A 28 -6.72 8.23 11.57
C ARG A 28 -8.01 8.04 10.78
N GLN A 29 -9.15 8.37 11.40
CA GLN A 29 -10.48 8.21 10.78
C GLN A 29 -10.59 8.96 9.44
N ALA A 30 -10.10 10.20 9.37
CA ALA A 30 -10.14 10.99 8.14
C ALA A 30 -9.45 10.32 6.94
N ASN A 31 -8.42 9.48 7.18
CA ASN A 31 -7.75 8.74 6.11
C ASN A 31 -8.58 7.52 5.67
N VAL A 32 -9.23 6.86 6.63
CA VAL A 32 -10.16 5.75 6.36
C VAL A 32 -11.31 6.27 5.49
N ASP A 33 -11.94 7.38 5.89
CA ASP A 33 -13.10 7.94 5.20
C ASP A 33 -12.76 8.33 3.75
N LYS A 34 -11.61 8.98 3.53
CA LYS A 34 -11.12 9.31 2.19
C LYS A 34 -10.88 8.07 1.32
N ALA A 35 -10.25 7.04 1.88
CA ALA A 35 -9.97 5.80 1.15
C ALA A 35 -11.27 5.07 0.79
N VAL A 36 -12.21 4.96 1.74
CA VAL A 36 -13.52 4.35 1.53
C VAL A 36 -14.28 5.09 0.44
N ALA A 37 -14.40 6.42 0.52
CA ALA A 37 -15.11 7.22 -0.47
C ALA A 37 -14.53 7.05 -1.89
N LEU A 38 -13.20 7.01 -2.01
CA LEU A 38 -12.52 6.79 -3.29
C LEU A 38 -12.74 5.37 -3.84
N LEU A 39 -12.69 4.34 -2.99
CA LEU A 39 -12.92 2.97 -3.42
C LEU A 39 -14.38 2.75 -3.82
N GLN A 40 -15.33 3.30 -3.05
CA GLN A 40 -16.75 3.26 -3.37
C GLN A 40 -17.08 3.97 -4.69
N SER A 41 -16.44 5.11 -4.99
CA SER A 41 -16.64 5.80 -6.27
C SER A 41 -16.15 4.98 -7.48
N GLN A 42 -15.27 4.00 -7.24
CA GLN A 42 -14.83 3.02 -8.23
C GLN A 42 -15.67 1.73 -8.24
N SER A 43 -16.83 1.74 -7.58
CA SER A 43 -17.74 0.58 -7.43
C SER A 43 -17.09 -0.63 -6.74
N ILE A 44 -16.07 -0.39 -5.91
CA ILE A 44 -15.42 -1.44 -5.13
C ILE A 44 -16.19 -1.65 -3.83
N ARG A 45 -16.43 -2.93 -3.48
CA ARG A 45 -16.95 -3.31 -2.16
C ARG A 45 -15.88 -3.07 -1.11
N VAL A 46 -16.10 -2.10 -0.23
CA VAL A 46 -15.12 -1.69 0.77
C VAL A 46 -15.77 -1.48 2.14
N THR A 47 -15.08 -1.91 3.18
CA THR A 47 -15.34 -1.52 4.57
C THR A 47 -14.12 -0.82 5.15
N GLY A 48 -14.31 0.28 5.87
CA GLY A 48 -13.22 1.01 6.53
C GLY A 48 -13.35 0.95 8.05
N THR A 49 -12.22 0.78 8.74
CA THR A 49 -12.18 0.92 10.21
C THR A 49 -10.85 1.52 10.68
N THR A 50 -10.86 2.15 11.85
CA THR A 50 -9.60 2.58 12.46
C THR A 50 -8.90 1.40 13.12
N CYS A 51 -7.58 1.34 12.96
CA CYS A 51 -6.77 0.32 13.60
C CYS A 51 -5.36 0.87 13.84
N ASN A 52 -4.89 0.81 15.08
CA ASN A 52 -3.48 0.85 15.37
C ASN A 52 -2.94 -0.58 15.47
N VAL A 53 -2.23 -1.03 14.43
CA VAL A 53 -1.65 -2.37 14.37
C VAL A 53 -0.70 -2.69 15.53
N GLY A 54 -0.15 -1.70 16.23
CA GLY A 54 0.65 -1.90 17.44
C GLY A 54 -0.17 -2.30 18.68
N LYS A 55 -1.48 -2.10 18.69
CA LYS A 55 -2.38 -2.43 19.81
C LYS A 55 -3.12 -3.75 19.53
N GLY A 56 -3.01 -4.71 20.45
CA GLY A 56 -3.65 -6.02 20.32
C GLY A 56 -5.16 -5.94 20.10
N GLU A 57 -5.85 -5.18 20.95
CA GLU A 57 -7.30 -4.99 20.87
C GLU A 57 -7.76 -4.40 19.54
N ASP A 58 -7.00 -3.46 18.96
CA ASP A 58 -7.35 -2.87 17.67
C ASP A 58 -7.20 -3.89 16.53
N ARG A 59 -6.21 -4.79 16.62
CA ARG A 59 -6.06 -5.90 15.67
C ARG A 59 -7.21 -6.90 15.78
N GLU A 60 -7.61 -7.25 16.99
CA GLU A 60 -8.74 -8.15 17.24
C GLU A 60 -10.04 -7.57 16.69
N LYS A 61 -10.31 -6.28 16.94
CA LYS A 61 -11.48 -5.58 16.39
C LYS A 61 -11.46 -5.54 14.86
N LEU A 62 -10.30 -5.30 14.25
CA LEU A 62 -10.17 -5.30 12.79
C LEU A 62 -10.46 -6.69 12.20
N VAL A 63 -9.90 -7.75 12.79
CA VAL A 63 -10.14 -9.13 12.35
C VAL A 63 -11.61 -9.50 12.52
N GLN A 64 -12.20 -9.24 13.69
CA GLN A 64 -13.60 -9.57 13.96
C GLN A 64 -14.54 -8.85 13.00
N LEU A 65 -14.34 -7.54 12.79
CA LEU A 65 -15.11 -6.76 11.82
C LEU A 65 -14.97 -7.33 10.39
N THR A 66 -13.78 -7.79 10.02
CA THR A 66 -13.58 -8.38 8.69
C THR A 66 -14.35 -9.70 8.55
N VAL A 67 -14.28 -10.56 9.57
CA VAL A 67 -15.05 -11.82 9.59
C VAL A 67 -16.56 -11.55 9.57
N ASP A 68 -17.04 -10.59 10.34
CA ASP A 68 -18.47 -10.26 10.41
C ASP A 68 -19.01 -9.70 9.07
N GLN A 69 -18.18 -8.94 8.34
CA GLN A 69 -18.58 -8.27 7.10
C GLN A 69 -18.36 -9.14 5.85
N CYS A 70 -17.33 -9.98 5.85
CA CYS A 70 -16.89 -10.74 4.68
C CYS A 70 -17.10 -12.25 4.82
N GLY A 71 -17.41 -12.75 6.02
CA GLY A 71 -17.56 -14.18 6.33
C GLY A 71 -16.24 -14.94 6.52
N GLY A 72 -15.10 -14.27 6.37
CA GLY A 72 -13.77 -14.86 6.45
C GLY A 72 -12.67 -13.89 5.99
N ILE A 73 -11.43 -14.37 5.99
CA ILE A 73 -10.26 -13.63 5.50
C ILE A 73 -9.45 -14.55 4.59
N ASP A 74 -9.41 -14.25 3.29
CA ASP A 74 -8.60 -14.99 2.32
C ASP A 74 -7.21 -14.37 2.12
N ILE A 75 -7.12 -13.03 2.21
CA ILE A 75 -5.91 -12.27 1.90
C ILE A 75 -5.62 -11.27 3.03
N LEU A 76 -4.37 -11.25 3.50
CA LEU A 76 -3.86 -10.24 4.42
C LEU A 76 -2.68 -9.49 3.78
N VAL A 77 -2.85 -8.19 3.52
CA VAL A 77 -1.78 -7.31 3.03
C VAL A 77 -1.16 -6.55 4.20
N SER A 78 -0.04 -7.06 4.73
CA SER A 78 0.71 -6.39 5.80
C SER A 78 1.56 -5.23 5.27
N ASN A 79 0.89 -4.13 4.91
CA ASN A 79 1.54 -2.92 4.38
C ASN A 79 1.76 -1.84 5.45
N ALA A 80 1.14 -1.96 6.63
CA ALA A 80 1.20 -0.95 7.67
C ALA A 80 2.61 -0.85 8.28
N ALA A 81 3.46 -0.06 7.65
CA ALA A 81 4.76 0.32 8.17
C ALA A 81 4.63 1.64 8.91
N VAL A 82 5.06 1.65 10.17
CA VAL A 82 5.64 2.87 10.73
C VAL A 82 7.11 2.84 10.30
N ASN A 83 7.64 3.97 9.87
CA ASN A 83 9.07 4.16 9.94
C ASN A 83 9.32 4.77 11.33
N PRO A 84 9.65 3.98 12.37
CA PRO A 84 9.98 4.50 13.69
C PRO A 84 11.40 5.03 13.74
N PHE A 85 12.03 5.16 12.56
CA PHE A 85 13.00 6.17 12.26
C PHE A 85 14.46 5.70 12.50
N PHE A 86 15.25 5.61 11.42
CA PHE A 86 16.71 5.39 11.45
C PHE A 86 17.40 6.57 10.76
N GLY A 87 18.12 7.39 11.52
CA GLY A 87 18.57 8.73 11.13
C GLY A 87 19.48 8.85 9.89
N ASN A 88 19.84 10.08 9.44
CA ASN A 88 19.11 11.32 9.74
C ASN A 88 18.08 11.60 8.65
N ILE A 89 17.30 10.56 8.44
CA ILE A 89 15.85 10.64 8.37
C ILE A 89 15.27 11.66 9.43
N MET A 90 16.01 12.14 10.49
CA MET A 90 15.71 12.88 11.81
C MET A 90 14.95 14.19 11.76
N ASP A 91 14.73 14.73 10.57
CA ASP A 91 13.95 15.96 10.39
C ASP A 91 12.85 15.83 9.33
N SER A 92 12.62 14.63 8.77
CA SER A 92 11.77 14.46 7.60
C SER A 92 10.30 14.28 7.96
N THR A 93 9.50 15.34 7.79
CA THR A 93 8.04 15.25 7.73
C THR A 93 7.59 14.71 6.36
N GLU A 94 6.33 14.28 6.23
CA GLU A 94 5.77 13.87 4.92
C GLU A 94 6.00 14.95 3.84
N ASP A 95 5.99 16.24 4.22
CA ASP A 95 6.22 17.39 3.32
C ASP A 95 7.65 17.46 2.73
N VAL A 96 8.64 16.84 3.38
CA VAL A 96 10.02 16.81 2.88
C VAL A 96 10.13 15.85 1.70
N TRP A 97 9.41 14.74 1.75
CA TRP A 97 9.35 13.79 0.64
C TRP A 97 8.68 14.41 -0.58
N ASP A 98 7.61 15.17 -0.40
CA ASP A 98 6.95 15.88 -1.50
C ASP A 98 7.90 16.85 -2.19
N LYS A 99 8.66 17.65 -1.44
CA LYS A 99 9.64 18.59 -2.00
C LYS A 99 10.82 17.91 -2.69
N LEU A 100 11.24 16.74 -2.21
CA LEU A 100 12.31 15.96 -2.84
C LEU A 100 11.87 15.42 -4.21
N TRP A 101 10.64 14.94 -4.32
CA TRP A 101 10.08 14.43 -5.58
C TRP A 101 9.63 15.53 -6.54
N GLU A 102 9.45 16.77 -6.07
CA GLU A 102 9.25 17.96 -6.91
C GLU A 102 10.56 18.53 -7.48
N ASN A 103 11.72 18.14 -6.94
CA ASN A 103 13.02 18.58 -7.44
C ASN A 103 13.48 17.72 -8.62
N GLU A 104 13.37 18.26 -9.84
CA GLU A 104 13.70 17.55 -11.08
C GLU A 104 15.13 16.99 -11.11
N ASP A 105 16.12 17.69 -10.54
CA ASP A 105 17.51 17.22 -10.49
C ASP A 105 17.66 15.95 -9.64
N ILE A 106 16.98 15.90 -8.49
CA ILE A 106 16.97 14.73 -7.59
C ILE A 106 16.26 13.56 -8.26
N VAL A 107 15.12 13.85 -8.91
CA VAL A 107 14.35 12.85 -9.64
C VAL A 107 15.15 12.26 -10.80
N ASP A 108 15.84 13.09 -11.56
CA ASP A 108 16.63 12.66 -12.71
C ASP A 108 17.87 11.88 -12.30
N GLU A 109 18.53 12.25 -11.20
CA GLU A 109 19.62 11.46 -10.63
C GLU A 109 19.12 10.09 -10.14
N PHE A 110 17.95 10.05 -9.49
CA PHE A 110 17.34 8.78 -9.05
C PHE A 110 16.96 7.89 -10.24
N LYS A 111 16.38 8.45 -11.31
CA LYS A 111 16.05 7.72 -12.55
C LYS A 111 17.27 7.05 -13.17
N LYS A 112 18.49 7.60 -13.02
CA LYS A 112 19.71 6.96 -13.56
C LYS A 112 19.97 5.59 -12.94
N GLN A 113 19.57 5.38 -11.69
CA GLN A 113 19.70 4.09 -10.99
C GLN A 113 18.65 3.06 -11.44
N LEU A 114 17.54 3.52 -12.02
CA LEU A 114 16.49 2.66 -12.55
C LEU A 114 16.84 2.21 -13.97
N SER A 115 16.69 0.93 -14.29
CA SER A 115 16.88 0.46 -15.66
C SER A 115 15.77 0.97 -16.59
N ILE A 116 14.55 1.11 -16.06
CA ILE A 116 13.37 1.60 -16.80
C ILE A 116 13.33 3.14 -16.98
N LYS A 117 14.24 3.88 -16.31
CA LYS A 117 14.42 5.34 -16.43
C LYS A 117 13.17 6.18 -16.11
N ARG A 118 12.21 5.65 -15.33
CA ARG A 118 11.06 6.38 -14.81
C ARG A 118 10.72 5.93 -13.39
N ILE A 119 10.09 6.83 -12.64
CA ILE A 119 9.52 6.51 -11.33
C ILE A 119 8.37 5.52 -11.51
N GLY A 120 8.27 4.57 -10.57
CA GLY A 120 7.18 3.62 -10.52
C GLY A 120 5.92 4.25 -9.94
N GLU A 121 4.77 3.89 -10.50
CA GLU A 121 3.48 4.28 -9.97
C GLU A 121 3.01 3.27 -8.91
N PRO A 122 2.32 3.72 -7.85
CA PRO A 122 1.78 2.83 -6.81
C PRO A 122 0.91 1.69 -7.36
N GLU A 123 0.20 1.93 -8.46
CA GLU A 123 -0.63 0.96 -9.18
C GLU A 123 0.18 -0.23 -9.71
N GLU A 124 1.46 -0.03 -10.04
CA GLU A 124 2.34 -1.12 -10.50
C GLU A 124 2.68 -2.08 -9.35
N ILE A 125 2.83 -1.54 -8.13
CA ILE A 125 2.97 -2.35 -6.91
C ILE A 125 1.64 -3.01 -6.57
N GLY A 126 0.53 -2.27 -6.63
CA GLY A 126 -0.81 -2.81 -6.40
C GLY A 126 -1.16 -3.96 -7.35
N GLY A 127 -0.79 -3.85 -8.63
CA GLY A 127 -0.96 -4.90 -9.63
C GLY A 127 -0.15 -6.16 -9.30
N THR A 128 1.09 -6.00 -8.82
CA THR A 128 1.91 -7.12 -8.38
C THR A 128 1.31 -7.82 -7.16
N ILE A 129 0.82 -7.07 -6.18
CA ILE A 129 0.12 -7.63 -5.01
C ILE A 129 -1.11 -8.42 -5.46
N ALA A 130 -1.92 -7.85 -6.36
CA ALA A 130 -3.11 -8.53 -6.86
C ALA A 130 -2.78 -9.83 -7.62
N PHE A 131 -1.66 -9.88 -8.35
CA PHE A 131 -1.15 -11.12 -8.96
C PHE A 131 -0.74 -12.14 -7.89
N LEU A 132 -0.01 -11.72 -6.86
CA LEU A 132 0.43 -12.65 -5.80
C LEU A 132 -0.70 -13.22 -4.97
N CYS A 133 -1.83 -12.52 -4.92
CA CYS A 133 -3.03 -13.00 -4.26
C CYS A 133 -3.99 -13.76 -5.18
N SER A 134 -3.64 -14.00 -6.45
CA SER A 134 -4.47 -14.78 -7.37
C SER A 134 -4.01 -16.24 -7.47
N ASP A 135 -4.89 -17.09 -8.02
CA ASP A 135 -4.59 -18.50 -8.29
C ASP A 135 -3.42 -18.70 -9.28
N GLU A 136 -3.10 -17.66 -10.08
CA GLU A 136 -1.96 -17.67 -11.00
C GLU A 136 -0.62 -17.75 -10.26
N ALA A 137 -0.58 -17.27 -9.01
CA ALA A 137 0.57 -17.33 -8.12
C ALA A 137 0.54 -18.56 -7.18
N SER A 138 -0.30 -19.56 -7.46
CA SER A 138 -0.50 -20.75 -6.59
C SER A 138 0.77 -21.54 -6.24
N TYR A 139 1.85 -21.39 -7.00
CA TYR A 139 3.15 -22.03 -6.72
C TYR A 139 4.24 -21.05 -6.22
N ILE A 140 3.87 -19.82 -5.87
CA ILE A 140 4.77 -18.80 -5.33
C ILE A 140 4.52 -18.70 -3.82
N THR A 141 5.48 -19.13 -3.01
CA THR A 141 5.39 -19.05 -1.55
C THR A 141 6.79 -18.90 -0.95
N GLY A 142 6.90 -18.12 0.13
CA GLY A 142 8.19 -17.88 0.81
C GLY A 142 9.18 -17.00 0.04
N GLU A 143 8.76 -16.41 -1.08
CA GLU A 143 9.62 -15.64 -1.98
C GLU A 143 9.53 -14.13 -1.72
N THR A 144 10.62 -13.42 -2.07
CA THR A 144 10.63 -11.96 -2.11
C THR A 144 10.68 -11.47 -3.55
N ILE A 145 9.60 -10.82 -3.99
CA ILE A 145 9.50 -10.27 -5.35
C ILE A 145 9.87 -8.80 -5.34
N THR A 146 10.94 -8.48 -6.07
CA THR A 146 11.50 -7.14 -6.14
C THR A 146 10.86 -6.36 -7.30
N VAL A 147 10.11 -5.30 -6.99
CA VAL A 147 9.48 -4.41 -7.97
C VAL A 147 10.12 -3.02 -7.88
N THR A 148 11.27 -2.85 -8.54
CA THR A 148 12.14 -1.67 -8.32
C THR A 148 12.53 -0.94 -9.61
N GLY A 149 11.83 -1.17 -10.73
CA GLY A 149 12.18 -0.55 -12.02
C GLY A 149 13.58 -0.93 -12.53
N GLY A 150 14.10 -2.08 -12.08
CA GLY A 150 15.44 -2.57 -12.41
C GLY A 150 16.57 -1.88 -11.66
N MET A 151 16.28 -1.31 -10.49
CA MET A 151 17.30 -0.91 -9.52
C MET A 151 17.94 -2.17 -8.91
N GLY A 152 19.27 -2.19 -8.81
CA GLY A 152 19.97 -3.30 -8.18
C GLY A 152 19.61 -3.42 -6.70
N CYS A 153 18.94 -4.51 -6.33
CA CYS A 153 18.69 -4.86 -4.94
C CYS A 153 19.37 -6.21 -4.64
N ARG A 154 20.02 -6.30 -3.49
CA ARG A 154 20.48 -7.57 -2.91
C ARG A 154 19.53 -7.91 -1.78
N LEU A 155 18.96 -9.11 -1.83
CA LEU A 155 18.18 -9.71 -0.75
C LEU A 155 19.12 -10.45 0.21
#